data_AF-Q8CFF0-F1
#
_entry.id   AF-Q8CFF0-F1
#
_cell.length_a   1.000
_cell.length_b   1.000
_cell.length_c   1.000
_cell.angle_alpha   90.00
_cell.angle_beta   90.00
_cell.angle_gamma   90.00
#
_symmetry.space_group_name_H-M   'P 1'
#
loop_
_entity.id
_entity.type
_entity.pdbx_description
1 polymer ?
#
loop_
_entity_poly.entity_id
_entity_poly.type
_entity_poly.pdbx_seq_one_letter_code
_entity_poly.pdbx_strand_id
1 'polypeptide(L)'
;MFHKTEEFFPKKTDSDVDDMDTSDTQWGWFYLAECGKWHMFQPDTNIQCSVSSEDIEKSFKTNPCGSISFTTSKFSYKIDFAEMKQMNLVTGKQRLIKRAPFSISAFSYICENEAIPMPTHWENVNPDVPYQLVSLQNQTHEYNEVASLFGKTMDRNRIKRIQRIQNLDLWEFFCRKKAQLKKKRGVPQINEQMLFHGTSSEFVEAICIHNFDWRINGVHGAVFGKGTYFARDAAYSSRFCKDDIKHGNTFQIHGVSLQQRHLFRTYKSMFLARVLIGDYINGDSKYMRPPSKDGSYVNLYDSCVDDTWNPKIFVVFDANQIYPEYLIDFH
;
A
#
# COMPACT_ATOMS: atom_id res chain seq x y z
N MET A 1 12.58 62.47 -50.97
CA MET A 1 11.61 61.56 -51.60
C MET A 1 11.36 60.39 -50.65
N PHE A 2 10.10 60.24 -50.23
CA PHE A 2 9.31 59.01 -49.94
C PHE A 2 9.90 57.84 -49.11
N HIS A 3 9.32 57.61 -47.91
CA HIS A 3 8.49 56.45 -47.46
C HIS A 3 9.32 55.27 -46.87
N LYS A 4 9.28 54.93 -45.55
CA LYS A 4 8.29 54.10 -44.78
C LYS A 4 7.74 52.91 -45.60
N THR A 5 7.76 51.64 -45.17
CA THR A 5 6.81 50.94 -44.25
C THR A 5 7.26 49.45 -44.20
N GLU A 6 7.47 48.83 -43.04
CA GLU A 6 6.59 47.90 -42.27
C GLU A 6 6.71 46.38 -42.58
N GLU A 7 6.64 45.61 -41.48
CA GLU A 7 6.79 44.16 -41.32
C GLU A 7 5.59 43.34 -41.82
N PHE A 8 5.83 42.06 -42.11
CA PHE A 8 4.79 41.03 -42.26
C PHE A 8 5.17 39.77 -41.46
N PHE A 9 4.33 39.38 -40.52
CA PHE A 9 4.25 38.03 -39.92
C PHE A 9 2.79 37.56 -40.00
N PRO A 10 2.51 36.28 -40.28
CA PRO A 10 1.25 35.67 -39.89
C PRO A 10 1.39 34.46 -38.94
N LYS A 11 0.77 34.67 -37.77
CA LYS A 11 -0.06 33.82 -36.89
C LYS A 11 -0.13 32.27 -37.03
N LYS A 12 -0.04 31.66 -35.84
CA LYS A 12 -0.50 30.36 -35.31
C LYS A 12 -1.94 29.95 -35.70
N THR A 13 -2.25 28.65 -35.75
CA THR A 13 -2.88 27.83 -34.68
C THR A 13 -3.34 26.49 -35.24
N ASP A 14 -3.01 25.38 -34.58
CA ASP A 14 -4.00 24.33 -34.30
C ASP A 14 -3.55 23.55 -33.06
N SER A 15 -4.43 23.45 -32.07
CA SER A 15 -4.24 22.72 -30.83
C SER A 15 -5.19 21.54 -30.84
N ASP A 16 -4.66 20.35 -31.14
CA ASP A 16 -5.33 19.09 -30.84
C ASP A 16 -5.38 18.94 -29.32
N VAL A 17 -6.57 19.19 -28.75
CA VAL A 17 -6.91 18.76 -27.41
C VAL A 17 -7.40 17.33 -27.57
N ASP A 18 -6.58 16.36 -27.15
CA ASP A 18 -7.01 14.97 -27.01
C ASP A 18 -8.26 14.97 -26.12
N ASP A 19 -9.43 14.71 -26.71
CA ASP A 19 -10.65 14.40 -25.99
C ASP A 19 -10.37 13.13 -25.18
N MET A 20 -10.14 13.31 -23.88
CA MET A 20 -10.12 12.21 -22.92
C MET A 20 -11.47 11.52 -23.04
N ASP A 21 -11.50 10.32 -23.60
CA ASP A 21 -12.68 9.48 -23.75
C ASP A 21 -13.28 9.18 -22.36
N THR A 22 -14.13 10.09 -21.88
CA THR A 22 -14.95 9.89 -20.69
C THR A 22 -16.16 9.06 -21.10
N SER A 23 -15.90 7.79 -21.45
CA SER A 23 -16.92 6.75 -21.49
C SER A 23 -17.90 6.95 -20.32
N ASP A 24 -19.20 6.97 -20.64
CA ASP A 24 -20.30 7.32 -19.74
C ASP A 24 -20.02 6.87 -18.31
N THR A 25 -19.83 7.84 -17.40
CA THR A 25 -19.50 7.53 -16.00
C THR A 25 -20.57 6.59 -15.45
N GLN A 26 -20.19 5.34 -15.19
CA GLN A 26 -21.08 4.37 -14.59
C GLN A 26 -21.30 4.80 -13.13
N TRP A 27 -22.55 4.95 -12.70
CA TRP A 27 -22.87 5.41 -11.35
C TRP A 27 -23.32 4.24 -10.47
N GLY A 28 -22.78 4.20 -9.26
CA GLY A 28 -23.14 3.25 -8.21
C GLY A 28 -23.95 3.92 -7.10
N TRP A 29 -24.88 3.16 -6.52
CA TRP A 29 -25.65 3.54 -5.34
C TRP A 29 -25.16 2.79 -4.12
N PHE A 30 -25.03 3.51 -3.01
CA PHE A 30 -24.49 2.98 -1.77
C PHE A 30 -25.35 3.38 -0.57
N TYR A 31 -25.41 2.54 0.46
CA TYR A 31 -25.99 2.86 1.77
C TYR A 31 -24.91 2.83 2.87
N LEU A 32 -25.05 3.69 3.88
CA LEU A 32 -24.17 3.70 5.04
C LEU A 32 -24.61 2.58 6.01
N ALA A 33 -23.82 1.51 6.10
CA ALA A 33 -24.12 0.38 6.98
C ALA A 33 -23.75 0.68 8.44
N GLU A 34 -24.20 -0.18 9.36
CA GLU A 34 -23.90 -0.07 10.79
C GLU A 34 -22.41 -0.20 11.11
N CYS A 35 -21.62 -0.82 10.23
CA CYS A 35 -20.16 -0.85 10.32
C CYS A 35 -19.48 0.50 9.97
N GLY A 36 -20.24 1.57 9.71
CA GLY A 36 -19.72 2.91 9.41
C GLY A 36 -19.19 3.09 7.98
N LYS A 37 -19.35 2.09 7.12
CA LYS A 37 -18.87 2.10 5.73
C LYS A 37 -20.02 2.12 4.73
N TRP A 38 -19.72 2.58 3.52
CA TRP A 38 -20.66 2.63 2.40
C TRP A 38 -20.68 1.28 1.67
N HIS A 39 -21.85 0.66 1.58
CA HIS A 39 -22.08 -0.61 0.88
C HIS A 39 -22.88 -0.38 -0.39
N MET A 40 -22.46 -1.00 -1.49
CA MET A 40 -23.19 -0.89 -2.76
C MET A 40 -24.48 -1.71 -2.72
N PHE A 41 -25.54 -1.22 -3.37
CA PHE A 41 -26.74 -2.02 -3.62
C PHE A 41 -26.43 -3.05 -4.70
N GLN A 42 -26.15 -4.29 -4.29
CA GLN A 42 -26.01 -5.42 -5.20
C GLN A 42 -26.94 -6.57 -4.78
N PRO A 43 -27.42 -7.38 -5.74
CA PRO A 43 -27.97 -8.67 -5.41
C PRO A 43 -26.84 -9.55 -4.86
N ASP A 44 -26.87 -9.83 -3.57
CA ASP A 44 -25.98 -10.83 -2.98
C ASP A 44 -26.58 -12.21 -3.25
N THR A 45 -25.77 -13.23 -3.55
CA THR A 45 -26.27 -14.60 -3.71
C THR A 45 -26.97 -15.11 -2.46
N ASN A 46 -26.63 -14.55 -1.28
CA ASN A 46 -27.23 -14.92 0.00
C ASN A 46 -28.35 -13.98 0.47
N ILE A 47 -28.54 -12.81 -0.15
CA ILE A 47 -29.54 -11.82 0.24
C ILE A 47 -30.30 -11.41 -1.01
N GLN A 48 -31.49 -11.99 -1.20
CA GLN A 48 -32.43 -11.56 -2.23
C GLN A 48 -32.84 -10.11 -1.96
N CYS A 49 -32.19 -9.18 -2.65
CA CYS A 49 -32.59 -7.79 -2.77
C CYS A 49 -33.32 -7.64 -4.10
N SER A 50 -34.53 -7.07 -4.08
CA SER A 50 -35.36 -6.88 -5.28
C SER A 50 -34.91 -5.72 -6.18
N VAL A 51 -33.85 -5.01 -5.80
CA VAL A 51 -33.32 -3.88 -6.55
C VAL A 51 -31.79 -3.96 -6.62
N SER A 52 -31.24 -3.66 -7.80
CA SER A 52 -29.81 -3.47 -8.03
C SER A 52 -29.43 -1.97 -8.01
N SER A 53 -28.14 -1.66 -7.94
CA SER A 53 -27.65 -0.30 -8.11
C SER A 53 -28.08 0.30 -9.46
N GLU A 54 -28.15 -0.51 -10.51
CA GLU A 54 -28.59 -0.12 -11.84
C GLU A 54 -30.08 0.27 -11.87
N ASP A 55 -30.94 -0.47 -11.16
CA ASP A 55 -32.37 -0.18 -11.04
C ASP A 55 -32.61 1.14 -10.27
N ILE A 56 -31.85 1.36 -9.19
CA ILE A 56 -31.90 2.61 -8.42
C ILE A 56 -31.45 3.77 -9.32
N GLU A 57 -30.37 3.61 -10.08
CA GLU A 57 -29.89 4.64 -11.01
C GLU A 57 -30.91 4.96 -12.10
N LYS A 58 -31.59 3.94 -12.66
CA LYS A 58 -32.66 4.14 -13.64
C LYS A 58 -33.85 4.90 -13.06
N SER A 59 -34.23 4.58 -11.83
CA SER A 59 -35.32 5.27 -11.13
C SER A 59 -34.96 6.72 -10.80
N PHE A 60 -33.74 6.96 -10.31
CA PHE A 60 -33.23 8.30 -10.03
C PHE A 60 -33.17 9.18 -11.29
N LYS A 61 -32.67 8.64 -12.42
CA LYS A 61 -32.66 9.37 -13.70
C LYS A 61 -34.06 9.77 -14.18
N THR A 62 -35.08 8.97 -13.85
CA THR A 62 -36.47 9.23 -14.24
C THR A 62 -37.13 10.29 -13.36
N ASN A 63 -36.87 10.26 -12.05
CA ASN A 63 -37.40 11.25 -11.11
C ASN A 63 -36.40 11.48 -9.96
N PRO A 64 -35.49 12.47 -10.09
CA PRO A 64 -34.48 12.77 -9.07
C PRO A 64 -35.04 13.23 -7.72
N CYS A 65 -36.30 13.70 -7.68
CA CYS A 65 -37.00 14.08 -6.45
C CYS A 65 -37.98 12.99 -5.97
N GLY A 66 -37.94 11.82 -6.61
CA GLY A 66 -38.84 10.70 -6.35
C GLY A 66 -38.34 9.76 -5.26
N SER A 67 -38.91 8.56 -5.29
CA SER A 67 -38.52 7.48 -4.38
C SER A 67 -38.69 6.13 -5.05
N ILE A 68 -37.89 5.15 -4.64
CA ILE A 68 -38.02 3.74 -5.04
C ILE A 68 -38.20 2.86 -3.82
N SER A 69 -39.13 1.91 -3.86
CA SER A 69 -39.32 0.92 -2.82
C SER A 69 -38.73 -0.41 -3.25
N PHE A 70 -38.12 -1.13 -2.31
CA PHE A 70 -37.55 -2.45 -2.55
C PHE A 70 -37.67 -3.32 -1.29
N THR A 71 -37.68 -4.62 -1.47
CA THR A 71 -37.70 -5.63 -0.42
C THR A 71 -36.39 -6.42 -0.37
N THR A 72 -36.02 -6.83 0.84
CA THR A 72 -35.06 -7.91 1.10
C THR A 72 -35.77 -9.13 1.66
N SER A 73 -35.06 -10.21 1.95
CA SER A 73 -35.63 -11.41 2.62
C SER A 73 -36.30 -11.13 3.98
N LYS A 74 -35.96 -10.02 4.65
CA LYS A 74 -36.47 -9.71 6.01
C LYS A 74 -37.32 -8.44 6.10
N PHE A 75 -37.08 -7.43 5.26
CA PHE A 75 -37.67 -6.11 5.43
C PHE A 75 -38.02 -5.46 4.11
N SER A 76 -38.98 -4.55 4.15
CA SER A 76 -39.28 -3.62 3.06
C SER A 76 -38.64 -2.27 3.34
N TYR A 77 -38.11 -1.64 2.30
CA TYR A 77 -37.42 -0.37 2.38
C TYR A 77 -37.94 0.61 1.32
N LYS A 78 -37.79 1.90 1.61
CA LYS A 78 -38.01 2.99 0.66
C LYS A 78 -36.76 3.86 0.62
N ILE A 79 -36.24 4.11 -0.57
CA ILE A 79 -35.21 5.11 -0.85
C ILE A 79 -35.91 6.39 -1.26
N ASP A 80 -35.62 7.47 -0.54
CA ASP A 80 -36.02 8.82 -0.89
C ASP A 80 -34.81 9.54 -1.51
N PHE A 81 -34.93 9.91 -2.79
CA PHE A 81 -33.84 10.52 -3.53
C PHE A 81 -33.60 11.98 -3.15
N ALA A 82 -34.65 12.70 -2.72
CA ALA A 82 -34.52 14.09 -2.29
C ALA A 82 -33.81 14.17 -0.93
N GLU A 83 -34.17 13.28 0.00
CA GLU A 83 -33.58 13.22 1.33
C GLU A 83 -32.23 12.47 1.37
N MET A 84 -31.90 11.74 0.30
CA MET A 84 -30.75 10.82 0.24
C MET A 84 -30.73 9.85 1.44
N LYS A 85 -31.89 9.22 1.70
CA LYS A 85 -32.08 8.29 2.80
C LYS A 85 -32.82 7.04 2.36
N GLN A 86 -32.40 5.90 2.91
CA GLN A 86 -33.15 4.65 2.90
C GLN A 86 -33.87 4.52 4.25
N MET A 87 -35.17 4.22 4.23
CA MET A 87 -35.99 3.97 5.41
C MET A 87 -36.49 2.53 5.40
N ASN A 88 -36.32 1.82 6.52
CA ASN A 88 -36.98 0.54 6.74
C ASN A 88 -38.45 0.79 7.09
N LEU A 89 -39.36 0.27 6.26
CA LEU A 89 -40.80 0.52 6.38
C LEU A 89 -41.45 -0.19 7.57
N VAL A 90 -40.76 -1.17 8.17
CA VAL A 90 -41.24 -1.90 9.37
C VAL A 90 -40.74 -1.24 10.65
N THR A 91 -39.45 -0.88 10.71
CA THR A 91 -38.82 -0.38 11.94
C THR A 91 -38.69 1.14 12.03
N GLY A 92 -38.93 1.86 10.92
CA GLY A 92 -38.71 3.30 10.81
C GLY A 92 -37.23 3.71 10.80
N LYS A 93 -36.28 2.77 10.99
CA LYS A 93 -34.85 3.06 10.98
C LYS A 93 -34.41 3.60 9.62
N GLN A 94 -33.60 4.64 9.64
CA GLN A 94 -33.07 5.29 8.44
C GLN A 94 -31.56 5.07 8.31
N ARG A 95 -31.06 5.04 7.08
CA ARG A 95 -29.64 5.06 6.73
C ARG A 95 -29.42 6.07 5.61
N LEU A 96 -28.27 6.75 5.62
CA LEU A 96 -27.89 7.62 4.51
C LEU A 96 -27.59 6.77 3.27
N ILE A 97 -27.89 7.31 2.09
CA ILE A 97 -27.45 6.76 0.81
C ILE A 97 -26.57 7.77 0.08
N LYS A 98 -25.79 7.31 -0.89
CA LYS A 98 -25.06 8.17 -1.82
C LYS A 98 -25.02 7.59 -3.21
N ARG A 99 -24.89 8.49 -4.19
CA ARG A 99 -24.61 8.19 -5.60
C ARG A 99 -23.15 8.59 -5.88
N ALA A 100 -22.32 7.65 -6.35
CA ALA A 100 -20.91 7.92 -6.63
C ALA A 100 -20.45 7.17 -7.89
N PRO A 101 -19.43 7.68 -8.63
CA PRO A 101 -18.88 6.98 -9.79
C PRO A 101 -18.40 5.57 -9.42
N PHE A 102 -18.77 4.58 -10.23
CA PHE A 102 -18.24 3.23 -10.15
C PHE A 102 -16.77 3.29 -10.54
N SER A 103 -15.88 2.99 -9.60
CA SER A 103 -14.51 2.64 -9.92
C SER A 103 -14.28 1.23 -9.41
N ILE A 104 -13.68 0.40 -10.26
CA ILE A 104 -13.24 -0.97 -9.95
C ILE A 104 -12.34 -1.00 -8.69
N SER A 105 -11.77 0.14 -8.29
CA SER A 105 -10.99 0.28 -7.05
C SER A 105 -11.75 0.87 -5.85
N ALA A 106 -12.99 1.35 -6.01
CA ALA A 106 -13.54 2.32 -5.04
C ALA A 106 -14.32 1.76 -3.84
N PHE A 107 -15.19 0.73 -3.91
CA PHE A 107 -16.09 0.47 -2.75
C PHE A 107 -16.60 -0.96 -2.53
N SER A 108 -15.89 -2.02 -2.96
CA SER A 108 -16.25 -3.39 -2.55
C SER A 108 -15.59 -3.77 -1.19
N TYR A 109 -15.97 -3.10 -0.10
CA TYR A 109 -15.75 -3.67 1.24
C TYR A 109 -17.01 -4.42 1.64
N ILE A 110 -16.98 -5.74 1.45
CA ILE A 110 -17.91 -6.66 2.10
C ILE A 110 -17.65 -6.52 3.61
N CYS A 111 -18.68 -6.22 4.42
CA CYS A 111 -18.57 -6.08 5.90
C CYS A 111 -18.48 -7.45 6.58
N GLU A 112 -17.66 -8.33 5.99
CA GLU A 112 -17.19 -9.59 6.58
C GLU A 112 -15.66 -9.62 6.66
N ASN A 113 -14.99 -8.45 6.70
CA ASN A 113 -13.60 -8.46 7.14
C ASN A 113 -13.59 -8.90 8.60
N GLU A 114 -13.27 -10.17 8.82
CA GLU A 114 -12.60 -10.59 10.03
C GLU A 114 -11.58 -9.51 10.35
N ALA A 115 -11.70 -8.90 11.54
CA ALA A 115 -10.78 -7.88 11.98
C ALA A 115 -9.36 -8.42 11.75
N ILE A 116 -8.55 -7.72 10.95
CA ILE A 116 -7.17 -8.15 10.68
C ILE A 116 -6.52 -8.30 12.05
N PRO A 117 -6.12 -9.52 12.46
CA PRO A 117 -5.72 -9.74 13.83
C PRO A 117 -4.46 -8.92 14.08
N MET A 118 -4.54 -8.07 15.09
CA MET A 118 -3.38 -7.36 15.60
C MET A 118 -2.38 -8.41 16.14
N PRO A 119 -1.07 -8.27 15.87
CA PRO A 119 -0.10 -9.21 16.40
C PRO A 119 -0.17 -9.26 17.93
N THR A 120 -0.21 -10.47 18.48
CA THR A 120 -0.42 -10.70 19.93
C THR A 120 0.69 -10.13 20.82
N HIS A 121 1.86 -9.84 20.25
CA HIS A 121 3.01 -9.27 20.95
C HIS A 121 3.05 -7.74 20.90
N TRP A 122 2.11 -7.08 20.21
CA TRP A 122 2.04 -5.61 20.21
C TRP A 122 1.49 -5.09 21.53
N GLU A 123 2.03 -3.97 21.99
CA GLU A 123 1.66 -3.37 23.28
C GLU A 123 1.39 -1.87 23.12
N ASN A 124 0.44 -1.34 23.91
CA ASN A 124 0.10 0.08 23.97
C ASN A 124 -0.12 0.73 22.59
N VAL A 125 -0.79 -0.01 21.69
CA VAL A 125 -1.05 0.43 20.32
C VAL A 125 -1.98 1.63 20.34
N ASN A 126 -1.52 2.74 19.75
CA ASN A 126 -2.27 3.98 19.62
C ASN A 126 -2.69 4.15 18.14
N PRO A 127 -3.98 4.00 17.82
CA PRO A 127 -4.48 4.14 16.44
C PRO A 127 -4.48 5.59 15.93
N ASP A 128 -4.27 6.58 16.81
CA ASP A 128 -4.30 8.01 16.44
C ASP A 128 -2.94 8.55 15.96
N VAL A 129 -1.89 7.72 15.95
CA VAL A 129 -0.55 8.09 15.47
C VAL A 129 -0.16 7.21 14.27
N PRO A 130 0.63 7.73 13.31
CA PRO A 130 0.97 6.99 12.10
C PRO A 130 1.79 5.73 12.38
N TYR A 131 2.64 5.75 13.41
CA TYR A 131 3.38 4.59 13.91
C TYR A 131 3.89 4.83 15.33
N GLN A 132 4.30 3.76 16.01
CA GLN A 132 5.04 3.81 17.28
C GLN A 132 6.32 2.98 17.20
N LEU A 133 7.34 3.40 17.95
CA LEU A 133 8.55 2.61 18.18
C LEU A 133 8.57 2.10 19.62
N VAL A 134 8.53 0.79 19.78
CA VAL A 134 8.59 0.14 21.09
C VAL A 134 9.98 -0.45 21.29
N SER A 135 10.74 0.09 22.24
CA SER A 135 12.10 -0.41 22.50
C SER A 135 12.04 -1.76 23.21
N LEU A 136 12.64 -2.78 22.61
CA LEU A 136 12.66 -4.13 23.18
C LEU A 136 13.73 -4.25 24.27
N GLN A 137 13.40 -4.93 25.36
CA GLN A 137 14.36 -5.25 26.42
C GLN A 137 15.19 -6.48 26.02
N ASN A 138 16.50 -6.44 26.31
CA ASN A 138 17.45 -7.48 25.90
C ASN A 138 17.22 -8.87 26.54
N GLN A 139 16.43 -8.96 27.62
CA GLN A 139 16.02 -10.23 28.22
C GLN A 139 14.81 -10.89 27.53
N THR A 140 14.10 -10.17 26.65
CA THR A 140 12.89 -10.71 26.01
C THR A 140 13.21 -11.75 24.95
N HIS A 141 12.29 -12.68 24.72
CA HIS A 141 12.39 -13.66 23.64
C HIS A 141 12.50 -12.98 22.28
N GLU A 142 11.62 -12.01 22.03
CA GLU A 142 11.56 -11.23 20.79
C GLU A 142 12.89 -10.52 20.46
N TYR A 143 13.51 -9.86 21.44
CA TYR A 143 14.84 -9.26 21.24
C TYR A 143 15.87 -10.32 20.85
N ASN A 144 15.87 -11.47 21.53
CA ASN A 144 16.84 -12.53 21.29
C ASN A 144 16.69 -13.19 19.92
N GLU A 145 15.47 -13.32 19.40
CA GLU A 145 15.21 -13.79 18.03
C GLU A 145 15.79 -12.84 16.99
N VAL A 146 15.48 -11.54 17.08
CA VAL A 146 16.00 -10.51 16.16
C VAL A 146 17.53 -10.43 16.24
N ALA A 147 18.07 -10.40 17.46
CA ALA A 147 19.51 -10.36 17.68
C ALA A 147 20.22 -11.63 17.20
N SER A 148 19.56 -12.80 17.24
CA SER A 148 20.10 -14.05 16.70
C SER A 148 20.17 -14.02 15.17
N LEU A 149 19.12 -13.52 14.50
CA LEU A 149 19.13 -13.33 13.04
C LEU A 149 20.26 -12.40 12.59
N PHE A 150 20.43 -11.26 13.28
CA PHE A 150 21.55 -10.34 13.05
C PHE A 150 22.90 -11.04 13.31
N GLY A 151 22.97 -11.76 14.43
CA GLY A 151 24.10 -12.55 14.91
C GLY A 151 24.63 -13.61 13.95
N LYS A 152 23.84 -14.05 12.96
CA LYS A 152 24.27 -15.03 11.96
C LYS A 152 25.44 -14.54 11.11
N THR A 153 25.54 -13.23 10.88
CA THR A 153 26.57 -12.65 10.00
C THR A 153 27.25 -11.39 10.56
N MET A 154 26.76 -10.86 11.68
CA MET A 154 27.34 -9.70 12.36
C MET A 154 27.50 -9.96 13.86
N ASP A 155 28.45 -9.30 14.50
CA ASP A 155 28.63 -9.41 15.95
C ASP A 155 27.44 -8.80 16.71
N ARG A 156 26.74 -9.63 17.51
CA ARG A 156 25.58 -9.23 18.33
C ARG A 156 25.90 -8.09 19.29
N ASN A 157 27.16 -7.95 19.74
CA ASN A 157 27.56 -6.88 20.67
C ASN A 157 27.55 -5.49 20.02
N ARG A 158 27.46 -5.41 18.69
CA ARG A 158 27.31 -4.14 17.97
C ARG A 158 25.92 -3.54 18.13
N ILE A 159 24.91 -4.34 18.48
CA ILE A 159 23.53 -3.88 18.65
C ILE A 159 23.46 -2.91 19.84
N LYS A 160 22.94 -1.72 19.59
CA LYS A 160 22.64 -0.71 20.62
C LYS A 160 21.23 -0.84 21.14
N ARG A 161 20.26 -1.00 20.24
CA ARG A 161 18.87 -1.26 20.56
C ARG A 161 18.15 -1.90 19.39
N ILE A 162 17.07 -2.62 19.70
CA ILE A 162 16.10 -3.12 18.74
C ILE A 162 14.76 -2.48 19.12
N GLN A 163 14.08 -1.89 18.16
CA GLN A 163 12.77 -1.28 18.34
C GLN A 163 11.77 -1.99 17.43
N ARG A 164 10.65 -2.47 17.98
CA ARG A 164 9.50 -2.93 17.20
C ARG A 164 8.76 -1.72 16.65
N ILE A 165 8.44 -1.76 15.36
CA ILE A 165 7.63 -0.76 14.69
C ILE A 165 6.18 -1.26 14.74
N GLN A 166 5.29 -0.43 15.27
CA GLN A 166 3.85 -0.67 15.29
C GLN A 166 3.18 0.35 14.39
N ASN A 167 2.85 -0.04 13.17
CA ASN A 167 2.10 0.77 12.21
C ASN A 167 0.87 -0.04 11.76
N LEU A 168 -0.32 0.35 12.24
CA LEU A 168 -1.55 -0.38 11.99
C LEU A 168 -1.93 -0.38 10.51
N ASP A 169 -1.82 0.75 9.83
CA ASP A 169 -2.18 0.88 8.41
C ASP A 169 -1.29 -0.01 7.52
N LEU A 170 0.02 0.04 7.73
CA LEU A 170 0.96 -0.81 6.99
C LEU A 170 0.76 -2.30 7.31
N TRP A 171 0.43 -2.64 8.55
CA TRP A 171 0.09 -4.01 8.93
C TRP A 171 -1.18 -4.48 8.21
N GLU A 172 -2.21 -3.64 8.14
CA GLU A 172 -3.43 -3.95 7.40
C GLU A 172 -3.16 -4.20 5.90
N PHE A 173 -2.38 -3.33 5.26
CA PHE A 173 -1.99 -3.52 3.86
C PHE A 173 -1.21 -4.81 3.65
N PHE A 174 -0.25 -5.10 4.53
CA PHE A 174 0.53 -6.34 4.49
C PHE A 174 -0.34 -7.59 4.63
N CYS A 175 -1.24 -7.63 5.62
CA CYS A 175 -2.15 -8.75 5.83
C CYS A 175 -3.12 -8.95 4.66
N ARG A 176 -3.67 -7.85 4.11
CA ARG A 176 -4.53 -7.92 2.91
C ARG A 176 -3.77 -8.43 1.71
N LYS A 177 -2.52 -7.98 1.50
CA LYS A 177 -1.67 -8.48 0.41
C LYS A 177 -1.36 -9.96 0.57
N LYS A 178 -1.07 -10.42 1.79
CA LYS A 178 -0.87 -11.84 2.12
C LYS A 178 -2.10 -12.67 1.77
N ALA A 179 -3.29 -12.23 2.17
CA ALA A 179 -4.55 -12.90 1.83
C ALA A 179 -4.80 -12.92 0.31
N GLN A 180 -4.54 -11.81 -0.39
CA GLN A 180 -4.64 -11.71 -1.84
C GLN A 180 -3.72 -12.73 -2.53
N LEU A 181 -2.46 -12.83 -2.13
CA LEU A 181 -1.50 -13.77 -2.72
C LEU A 181 -1.90 -15.22 -2.46
N LYS A 182 -2.35 -15.57 -1.23
CA LYS A 182 -2.89 -16.90 -0.92
C LYS A 182 -4.05 -17.28 -1.84
N LYS A 183 -5.02 -16.37 -2.00
CA LYS A 183 -6.18 -16.58 -2.88
C LYS A 183 -5.78 -16.73 -4.35
N LYS A 184 -4.87 -15.87 -4.84
CA LYS A 184 -4.37 -15.91 -6.22
C LYS A 184 -3.66 -17.22 -6.55
N ARG A 185 -2.92 -17.78 -5.60
CA ARG A 185 -2.09 -18.98 -5.77
C ARG A 185 -2.82 -20.27 -5.40
N GLY A 186 -3.96 -20.20 -4.71
CA GLY A 186 -4.67 -21.38 -4.22
C GLY A 186 -3.88 -22.16 -3.16
N VAL A 187 -2.99 -21.49 -2.41
CA VAL A 187 -2.14 -22.12 -1.40
C VAL A 187 -2.47 -21.61 0.01
N PRO A 188 -2.35 -22.45 1.04
CA PRO A 188 -2.67 -22.05 2.42
C PRO A 188 -1.64 -21.08 3.01
N GLN A 189 -0.39 -21.09 2.51
CA GLN A 189 0.71 -20.25 2.98
C GLN A 189 1.50 -19.68 1.80
N ILE A 190 1.98 -18.45 1.98
CA ILE A 190 2.88 -17.77 1.05
C ILE A 190 4.26 -17.76 1.68
N ASN A 191 5.30 -17.98 0.87
CA ASN A 191 6.69 -17.86 1.30
C ASN A 191 6.94 -16.45 1.85
N GLU A 192 7.06 -16.38 3.17
CA GLU A 192 7.27 -15.17 3.96
C GLU A 192 8.61 -15.30 4.68
N GLN A 193 9.44 -14.27 4.59
CA GLN A 193 10.77 -14.27 5.20
C GLN A 193 11.04 -12.98 5.95
N MET A 194 11.85 -13.10 7.02
CA MET A 194 12.45 -11.96 7.71
C MET A 194 13.77 -11.63 7.03
N LEU A 195 13.88 -10.43 6.45
CA LEU A 195 15.03 -10.01 5.67
C LEU A 195 15.51 -8.61 6.07
N PHE A 196 16.81 -8.36 5.90
CA PHE A 196 17.45 -7.12 6.29
C PHE A 196 17.43 -6.07 5.18
N HIS A 197 17.19 -4.81 5.54
CA HIS A 197 17.32 -3.66 4.64
C HIS A 197 18.13 -2.56 5.33
N GLY A 198 19.30 -2.25 4.78
CA GLY A 198 20.13 -1.15 5.27
C GLY A 198 19.74 0.15 4.60
N THR A 199 19.64 1.23 5.37
CA THR A 199 19.32 2.57 4.86
C THR A 199 20.09 3.65 5.61
N SER A 200 20.12 4.87 5.07
CA SER A 200 20.55 6.04 5.85
C SER A 200 19.49 6.44 6.87
N SER A 201 19.93 7.05 7.97
CA SER A 201 19.06 7.37 9.12
C SER A 201 17.95 8.36 8.77
N GLU A 202 18.21 9.22 7.79
CA GLU A 202 17.29 10.20 7.21
C GLU A 202 16.02 9.59 6.57
N PHE A 203 16.06 8.33 6.12
CA PHE A 203 14.90 7.66 5.53
C PHE A 203 14.10 6.83 6.55
N VAL A 204 14.60 6.68 7.78
CA VAL A 204 13.99 5.80 8.79
C VAL A 204 12.57 6.24 9.10
N GLU A 205 12.35 7.52 9.35
CA GLU A 205 11.01 8.06 9.65
C GLU A 205 10.05 7.87 8.46
N ALA A 206 10.50 8.19 7.25
CA ALA A 206 9.72 7.99 6.03
C ALA A 206 9.31 6.52 5.83
N ILE A 207 10.23 5.57 6.05
CA ILE A 207 9.95 4.14 5.93
C ILE A 207 8.95 3.68 7.01
N CYS A 208 9.08 4.16 8.25
CA CYS A 208 8.16 3.82 9.33
C CYS A 208 6.73 4.32 9.08
N ILE A 209 6.57 5.48 8.43
CA ILE A 209 5.26 6.08 8.14
C ILE A 209 4.68 5.52 6.84
N HIS A 210 5.46 5.49 5.76
CA HIS A 210 4.98 5.29 4.39
C HIS A 210 5.46 3.98 3.74
N ASN A 211 6.17 3.13 4.48
CA ASN A 211 6.81 1.92 3.97
C ASN A 211 8.00 2.20 3.02
N PHE A 212 8.61 1.14 2.48
CA PHE A 212 9.73 1.26 1.56
C PHE A 212 9.29 1.76 0.18
N ASP A 213 9.97 2.80 -0.30
CA ASP A 213 9.81 3.31 -1.67
C ASP A 213 11.17 3.33 -2.39
N TRP A 214 11.34 2.40 -3.34
CA TRP A 214 12.56 2.30 -4.14
C TRP A 214 12.79 3.54 -5.03
N ARG A 215 11.73 4.33 -5.31
CA ARG A 215 11.84 5.60 -6.02
C ARG A 215 12.54 6.66 -5.17
N ILE A 216 12.43 6.56 -3.85
CA ILE A 216 13.05 7.49 -2.90
C ILE A 216 14.48 7.07 -2.58
N ASN A 217 14.69 5.79 -2.27
CA ASN A 217 15.96 5.26 -1.73
C ASN A 217 17.08 5.14 -2.77
N GLY A 218 16.84 5.56 -4.01
CA GLY A 218 17.81 5.55 -5.10
C GLY A 218 17.99 4.17 -5.72
N VAL A 219 17.91 4.13 -7.05
CA VAL A 219 18.04 2.90 -7.87
C VAL A 219 19.51 2.62 -8.19
N HIS A 220 20.43 2.94 -7.27
CA HIS A 220 21.86 2.78 -7.52
C HIS A 220 22.23 1.29 -7.48
N GLY A 221 22.55 0.72 -8.65
CA GLY A 221 22.93 -0.69 -8.75
C GLY A 221 21.74 -1.65 -8.74
N ALA A 222 20.62 -1.30 -9.35
CA ALA A 222 19.46 -2.18 -9.51
C ALA A 222 19.73 -3.33 -10.51
N VAL A 223 20.59 -4.27 -10.13
CA VAL A 223 21.04 -5.40 -10.98
C VAL A 223 19.93 -6.42 -11.20
N PHE A 224 19.03 -6.60 -10.23
CA PHE A 224 18.00 -7.64 -10.22
C PHE A 224 16.57 -7.09 -10.37
N GLY A 225 16.46 -5.83 -10.83
CA GLY A 225 15.20 -5.14 -11.06
C GLY A 225 15.04 -3.86 -10.24
N LYS A 226 14.13 -3.00 -10.68
CA LYS A 226 13.82 -1.69 -10.09
C LYS A 226 12.73 -1.85 -9.03
N GLY A 227 13.15 -2.37 -7.87
CA GLY A 227 12.30 -2.58 -6.70
C GLY A 227 13.10 -2.36 -5.42
N THR A 228 12.48 -2.67 -4.28
CA THR A 228 13.13 -2.59 -2.97
C THR A 228 13.96 -3.86 -2.73
N TYR A 229 15.23 -3.67 -2.37
CA TYR A 229 16.19 -4.75 -2.15
C TYR A 229 16.22 -5.16 -0.68
N PHE A 230 16.23 -6.46 -0.43
CA PHE A 230 16.40 -7.06 0.89
C PHE A 230 17.51 -8.11 0.84
N ALA A 231 18.22 -8.28 1.94
CA ALA A 231 19.25 -9.31 2.06
C ALA A 231 18.92 -10.32 3.15
N ARG A 232 19.26 -11.57 2.91
CA ARG A 232 19.23 -12.62 3.95
C ARG A 232 20.22 -12.32 5.08
N ASP A 233 21.38 -11.77 4.74
CA ASP A 233 22.51 -11.60 5.64
C ASP A 233 22.65 -10.12 6.07
N ALA A 234 22.57 -9.85 7.37
CA ALA A 234 22.72 -8.50 7.93
C ALA A 234 24.04 -7.83 7.50
N ALA A 235 25.14 -8.60 7.39
CA ALA A 235 26.43 -8.09 6.95
C ALA A 235 26.37 -7.44 5.56
N TYR A 236 25.54 -7.95 4.64
CA TYR A 236 25.35 -7.36 3.33
C TYR A 236 24.61 -6.03 3.44
N SER A 237 23.47 -6.02 4.14
CA SER A 237 22.66 -4.81 4.37
C SER A 237 23.42 -3.71 5.13
N SER A 238 24.37 -4.08 6.00
CA SER A 238 25.18 -3.12 6.77
C SER A 238 25.99 -2.16 5.90
N ARG A 239 26.31 -2.56 4.66
CA ARG A 239 27.06 -1.76 3.68
C ARG A 239 26.25 -0.57 3.15
N PHE A 240 24.92 -0.67 3.23
CA PHE A 240 23.99 0.37 2.80
C PHE A 240 23.55 1.27 3.96
N CYS A 241 23.92 0.94 5.19
CA CYS A 241 23.68 1.78 6.36
C CYS A 241 24.73 2.90 6.40
N LYS A 242 24.35 4.08 5.88
CA LYS A 242 25.23 5.25 5.76
C LYS A 242 24.92 6.27 6.85
N ASP A 243 25.98 6.83 7.41
CA ASP A 243 25.91 7.98 8.30
C ASP A 243 25.62 9.25 7.46
N ASP A 244 24.93 10.23 8.07
CA ASP A 244 24.13 11.32 7.46
C ASP A 244 24.87 12.31 6.52
N ILE A 245 26.13 12.05 6.17
CA ILE A 245 27.04 13.03 5.58
C ILE A 245 26.94 13.09 4.04
N LYS A 246 26.26 12.14 3.36
CA LYS A 246 26.47 11.93 1.91
C LYS A 246 25.24 12.04 0.98
N HIS A 247 24.07 12.45 1.47
CA HIS A 247 22.83 12.40 0.68
C HIS A 247 22.24 13.73 0.22
N GLY A 248 22.99 14.83 0.31
CA GLY A 248 22.49 16.17 -0.04
C GLY A 248 21.80 16.27 -1.41
N ASN A 249 22.21 15.48 -2.41
CA ASN A 249 21.62 15.51 -3.75
C ASN A 249 20.32 14.70 -3.88
N THR A 250 20.11 13.65 -3.06
CA THR A 250 18.90 12.81 -3.16
C THR A 250 17.65 13.60 -2.76
N PHE A 251 17.75 14.45 -1.73
CA PHE A 251 16.62 15.25 -1.26
C PHE A 251 16.15 16.31 -2.26
N GLN A 252 17.08 16.91 -3.00
CA GLN A 252 16.73 17.92 -4.00
C GLN A 252 15.84 17.34 -5.12
N ILE A 253 16.07 16.08 -5.50
CA ILE A 253 15.26 15.39 -6.51
C ILE A 253 13.82 15.15 -6.00
N HIS A 254 13.66 14.97 -4.68
CA HIS A 254 12.35 14.75 -4.04
C HIS A 254 11.70 16.04 -3.52
N GLY A 255 12.24 17.21 -3.87
CA GLY A 255 11.72 18.50 -3.42
C GLY A 255 11.88 18.77 -1.92
N VAL A 256 12.77 18.04 -1.23
CA VAL A 256 13.03 18.18 0.20
C VAL A 256 14.26 19.07 0.42
N SER A 257 14.11 20.11 1.23
CA SER A 257 15.24 20.87 1.76
C SER A 257 15.51 20.40 3.19
N LEU A 258 16.54 19.58 3.38
CA LEU A 258 16.96 19.19 4.73
C LEU A 258 17.50 20.43 5.45
N GLN A 259 16.75 20.93 6.42
CA GLN A 259 17.33 21.83 7.42
C GLN A 259 18.34 21.01 8.23
N GLN A 260 19.53 21.57 8.49
CA GLN A 260 20.69 20.94 9.18
C GLN A 260 20.43 20.40 10.61
N ARG A 261 19.17 20.28 11.03
CA ARG A 261 18.75 19.90 12.38
C ARG A 261 18.42 18.43 12.59
N HIS A 262 18.59 17.57 11.58
CA HIS A 262 18.49 16.13 11.83
C HIS A 262 19.72 15.69 12.64
N LEU A 263 19.44 15.41 13.92
CA LEU A 263 20.33 14.87 14.93
C LEU A 263 21.30 13.86 14.31
N PHE A 264 22.60 14.18 14.33
CA PHE A 264 23.66 13.22 14.03
C PHE A 264 23.38 11.92 14.77
N ARG A 265 22.91 10.89 14.07
CA ARG A 265 22.85 9.56 14.68
C ARG A 265 24.27 9.03 14.73
N THR A 266 24.74 8.73 15.93
CA THR A 266 26.05 8.10 16.16
C THR A 266 26.03 6.59 15.87
N TYR A 267 24.92 6.09 15.34
CA TYR A 267 24.65 4.67 15.11
C TYR A 267 24.07 4.47 13.72
N LYS A 268 24.40 3.35 13.11
CA LYS A 268 23.80 2.89 11.87
C LYS A 268 22.44 2.27 12.15
N SER A 269 21.51 2.45 11.22
CA SER A 269 20.16 1.90 11.31
C SER A 269 19.87 0.91 10.18
N MET A 270 19.30 -0.24 10.53
CA MET A 270 18.90 -1.29 9.60
C MET A 270 17.51 -1.79 9.96
N PHE A 271 16.68 -2.04 8.96
CA PHE A 271 15.40 -2.71 9.16
C PHE A 271 15.57 -4.22 9.09
N LEU A 272 14.84 -4.93 9.93
CA LEU A 272 14.47 -6.33 9.71
C LEU A 272 12.98 -6.34 9.38
N ALA A 273 12.67 -6.60 8.12
CA ALA A 273 11.32 -6.53 7.57
C ALA A 273 10.75 -7.92 7.33
N ARG A 274 9.43 -8.03 7.49
CA ARG A 274 8.65 -9.18 7.08
C ARG A 274 8.26 -9.02 5.62
N VAL A 275 8.64 -9.97 4.78
CA VAL A 275 8.54 -9.84 3.33
C VAL A 275 7.83 -11.04 2.72
N LEU A 276 6.77 -10.79 1.96
CA LEU A 276 6.06 -11.79 1.17
C LEU A 276 6.84 -12.03 -0.14
N ILE A 277 7.76 -12.98 -0.11
CA ILE A 277 8.59 -13.35 -1.26
C ILE A 277 7.79 -14.10 -2.30
N GLY A 278 6.87 -14.98 -1.87
CA GLY A 278 6.08 -15.82 -2.76
C GLY A 278 6.96 -16.67 -3.70
N ASP A 279 6.50 -16.84 -4.93
CA ASP A 279 7.28 -17.49 -5.98
C ASP A 279 8.26 -16.49 -6.58
N TYR A 280 9.52 -16.87 -6.71
CA TYR A 280 10.61 -16.01 -7.17
C TYR A 280 11.35 -16.61 -8.36
N ILE A 281 12.06 -15.74 -9.08
CA ILE A 281 12.93 -16.07 -10.21
C ILE A 281 14.15 -15.15 -10.24
N ASN A 282 15.21 -15.51 -10.96
CA ASN A 282 16.36 -14.60 -11.15
C ASN A 282 15.90 -13.24 -11.68
N GLY A 283 16.40 -12.18 -11.05
CA GLY A 283 16.15 -10.81 -11.46
C GLY A 283 16.95 -10.38 -12.68
N ASP A 284 16.53 -9.28 -13.28
CA ASP A 284 17.21 -8.59 -14.37
C ASP A 284 17.02 -7.09 -14.18
N SER A 285 18.08 -6.32 -14.46
CA SER A 285 18.09 -4.86 -14.37
C SER A 285 16.97 -4.15 -15.13
N LYS A 286 16.41 -4.77 -16.18
CA LYS A 286 15.30 -4.21 -16.96
C LYS A 286 13.93 -4.34 -16.29
N TYR A 287 13.79 -5.19 -15.28
CA TYR A 287 12.49 -5.48 -14.68
C TYR A 287 11.98 -4.30 -13.83
N MET A 288 10.77 -3.84 -14.17
CA MET A 288 9.99 -2.86 -13.39
C MET A 288 8.94 -3.54 -12.48
N ARG A 289 8.74 -4.85 -12.68
CA ARG A 289 7.86 -5.76 -11.94
C ARG A 289 8.38 -7.18 -12.14
N PRO A 290 7.99 -8.18 -11.33
CA PRO A 290 8.39 -9.56 -11.56
C PRO A 290 7.95 -10.02 -12.97
N PRO A 291 8.77 -10.85 -13.65
CA PRO A 291 8.45 -11.32 -14.99
C PRO A 291 7.29 -12.35 -14.97
N SER A 292 6.83 -12.69 -16.17
CA SER A 292 5.80 -13.72 -16.36
C SER A 292 6.34 -15.13 -16.14
N LYS A 293 5.49 -16.03 -15.62
CA LYS A 293 5.77 -17.46 -15.47
C LYS A 293 5.50 -18.26 -16.75
N ASP A 294 4.57 -17.78 -17.58
CA ASP A 294 4.03 -18.51 -18.73
C ASP A 294 3.95 -17.64 -20.01
N GLY A 295 4.53 -16.44 -19.99
CA GLY A 295 4.45 -15.47 -21.07
C GLY A 295 3.19 -14.60 -21.06
N SER A 296 2.21 -14.88 -20.19
CA SER A 296 1.03 -14.03 -20.01
C SER A 296 1.30 -12.78 -19.15
N TYR A 297 0.46 -11.76 -19.28
CA TYR A 297 0.56 -10.54 -18.46
C TYR A 297 0.00 -10.70 -17.03
N VAL A 298 -0.72 -11.79 -16.74
CA VAL A 298 -1.46 -11.98 -15.49
C VAL A 298 -0.73 -12.89 -14.50
N ASN A 299 -0.07 -13.93 -15.02
CA ASN A 299 0.61 -14.94 -14.21
C ASN A 299 2.09 -14.60 -14.03
N LEU A 300 2.34 -13.67 -13.11
CA LEU A 300 3.68 -13.21 -12.79
C LEU A 300 4.28 -13.98 -11.61
N TYR A 301 5.60 -13.90 -11.44
CA TYR A 301 6.24 -14.16 -10.15
C TYR A 301 5.85 -13.10 -9.11
N ASP A 302 6.20 -13.33 -7.86
CA ASP A 302 5.90 -12.44 -6.73
C ASP A 302 7.13 -11.58 -6.35
N SER A 303 8.34 -12.06 -6.64
CA SER A 303 9.60 -11.33 -6.42
C SER A 303 10.72 -11.81 -7.35
N CYS A 304 11.87 -11.12 -7.31
CA CYS A 304 13.09 -11.52 -8.01
C CYS A 304 14.23 -11.79 -7.02
N VAL A 305 15.20 -12.62 -7.40
CA VAL A 305 16.37 -12.97 -6.58
C VAL A 305 17.68 -12.91 -7.37
N ASP A 306 18.81 -12.95 -6.66
CA ASP A 306 20.13 -13.11 -7.28
C ASP A 306 20.37 -14.53 -7.81
N ASP A 307 20.03 -15.54 -7.01
CA ASP A 307 20.16 -16.96 -7.34
C ASP A 307 18.91 -17.74 -6.89
N THR A 308 18.33 -18.55 -7.78
CA THR A 308 17.16 -19.38 -7.46
C THR A 308 17.50 -20.60 -6.61
N TRP A 309 18.76 -21.02 -6.55
CA TRP A 309 19.17 -22.17 -5.74
C TRP A 309 19.47 -21.79 -4.29
N ASN A 310 20.18 -20.67 -4.08
CA ASN A 310 20.51 -20.16 -2.75
C ASN A 310 20.40 -18.62 -2.70
N PRO A 311 19.16 -18.09 -2.68
CA PRO A 311 18.94 -16.65 -2.74
C PRO A 311 19.53 -15.94 -1.53
N LYS A 312 20.28 -14.86 -1.78
CA LYS A 312 20.84 -13.97 -0.75
C LYS A 312 20.25 -12.57 -0.84
N ILE A 313 19.84 -12.17 -2.03
CA ILE A 313 19.26 -10.87 -2.33
C ILE A 313 17.87 -11.09 -2.92
N PHE A 314 16.90 -10.35 -2.42
CA PHE A 314 15.51 -10.39 -2.86
C PHE A 314 15.08 -8.99 -3.29
N VAL A 315 14.35 -8.91 -4.40
CA VAL A 315 13.80 -7.67 -4.95
C VAL A 315 12.29 -7.77 -4.99
N VAL A 316 11.63 -6.82 -4.31
CA VAL A 316 10.17 -6.73 -4.21
C VAL A 316 9.69 -5.43 -4.82
N PHE A 317 8.64 -5.50 -5.63
CA PHE A 317 8.18 -4.38 -6.46
C PHE A 317 6.89 -3.73 -5.94
N ASP A 318 6.17 -4.40 -5.03
CA ASP A 318 4.95 -3.90 -4.38
C ASP A 318 5.23 -3.66 -2.89
N ALA A 319 5.11 -2.42 -2.43
CA ALA A 319 5.36 -2.05 -1.04
C ALA A 319 4.43 -2.80 -0.07
N ASN A 320 3.23 -3.19 -0.49
CA ASN A 320 2.28 -3.93 0.34
C ASN A 320 2.74 -5.38 0.61
N GLN A 321 3.76 -5.89 -0.09
CA GLN A 321 4.40 -7.18 0.24
C GLN A 321 5.38 -7.07 1.41
N ILE A 322 5.58 -5.87 1.97
CA ILE A 322 6.61 -5.59 2.97
C ILE A 322 5.98 -4.98 4.21
N TYR A 323 6.40 -5.44 5.39
CA TYR A 323 6.14 -4.77 6.66
C TYR A 323 7.47 -4.50 7.38
N PRO A 324 7.84 -3.22 7.65
CA PRO A 324 9.06 -2.88 8.37
C PRO A 324 8.86 -3.21 9.85
N GLU A 325 9.20 -4.42 10.30
CA GLU A 325 8.81 -4.90 11.63
C GLU A 325 9.73 -4.43 12.75
N TYR A 326 11.05 -4.43 12.51
CA TYR A 326 12.04 -3.99 13.50
C TYR A 326 13.03 -2.99 12.92
N LEU A 327 13.39 -2.01 13.74
CA LEU A 327 14.53 -1.11 13.54
C LEU A 327 15.66 -1.54 14.47
N ILE A 328 16.82 -1.86 13.90
CA ILE A 328 18.04 -2.24 14.62
C ILE A 328 19.02 -1.08 14.50
N ASP A 329 19.35 -0.46 15.63
CA ASP A 329 20.43 0.51 15.73
C ASP A 329 21.70 -0.20 16.22
N PHE A 330 22.83 -0.01 15.54
CA PHE A 330 24.09 -0.67 15.83
C PHE A 330 25.30 0.24 15.54
N HIS A 331 26.44 -0.07 16.16
CA HIS A 331 27.72 0.59 15.85
C HIS A 331 28.35 0.06 14.56
#